data_AF-A0A484W9A4-F1
#
_entry.id   AF-A0A484W9A4-F1
#
_cell.length_a   1.000
_cell.length_b   1.000
_cell.length_c   1.000
_cell.angle_alpha   90.00
_cell.angle_beta   90.00
_cell.angle_gamma   90.00
#
_symmetry.space_group_name_H-M   'P 1'
#
loop_
_entity.id
_entity.type
_entity.pdbx_description
1 polymer ?
#
loop_
_entity_poly.entity_id
_entity_poly.type
_entity_poly.pdbx_seq_one_letter_code
_entity_poly.pdbx_strand_id
1 'polypeptide(L)'
;MVSADAPVVTAPYVDAGTGKLVVTFAVPVKENGVLKAVVAGDVAMDSVVANVRGIHPTPESSGLLVDSDGTVIAANDAALTLKPLGESVKGI
;
A
#
# COMPACT_ATOMS: atom_id res chain seq x y z
N MET A 1 9.43 -8.26 -7.42
CA MET A 1 8.38 -9.31 -7.28
C MET A 1 8.76 -10.67 -7.89
N VAL A 2 9.56 -10.74 -8.96
CA VAL A 2 9.90 -12.01 -9.67
C VAL A 2 10.84 -12.96 -8.89
N SER A 3 11.34 -12.56 -7.72
CA SER A 3 12.29 -13.38 -6.94
C SER A 3 11.64 -14.26 -5.87
N ALA A 4 10.34 -14.14 -5.63
CA ALA A 4 9.66 -14.94 -4.61
C ALA A 4 9.04 -16.17 -5.25
N ASP A 5 9.49 -17.35 -4.85
CA ASP A 5 8.90 -18.65 -5.18
C ASP A 5 7.61 -18.93 -4.40
N ALA A 6 6.93 -17.87 -3.95
CA ALA A 6 5.78 -17.91 -3.06
C ALA A 6 4.84 -16.74 -3.38
N PRO A 7 3.57 -16.81 -2.93
CA PRO A 7 2.68 -15.66 -2.95
C PRO A 7 3.31 -14.42 -2.28
N VAL A 8 3.13 -13.26 -2.90
CA VAL A 8 3.61 -11.98 -2.38
C VAL A 8 2.51 -10.93 -2.40
N VAL A 9 2.65 -9.95 -1.50
CA VAL A 9 1.89 -8.71 -1.50
C VAL A 9 2.86 -7.57 -1.76
N THR A 10 2.50 -6.63 -2.64
CA THR A 10 3.32 -5.44 -2.88
C THR A 10 3.23 -4.45 -1.74
N ALA A 11 4.23 -3.58 -1.64
CA ALA A 11 4.01 -2.27 -1.05
C ALA A 11 2.89 -1.52 -1.82
N PRO A 12 2.13 -0.63 -1.18
CA PRO A 12 1.11 0.16 -1.87
C PRO A 12 1.71 1.02 -2.98
N TYR A 13 1.02 1.11 -4.12
CA TYR A 13 1.41 1.96 -5.24
C TYR A 13 0.18 2.50 -5.98
N VAL A 14 0.39 3.48 -6.85
CA VAL A 14 -0.68 4.00 -7.71
C VAL A 14 -0.83 3.09 -8.93
N ASP A 15 -1.95 2.39 -9.01
CA ASP A 15 -2.29 1.57 -10.17
C ASP A 15 -2.32 2.42 -11.45
N ALA A 16 -1.66 1.92 -12.50
CA ALA A 16 -1.52 2.64 -13.75
C ALA A 16 -2.82 2.73 -14.55
N GLY A 17 -3.75 1.77 -14.38
CA GLY A 17 -5.03 1.75 -15.09
C GLY A 17 -6.08 2.68 -14.48
N THR A 18 -6.15 2.71 -13.15
CA THR A 18 -7.20 3.41 -12.39
C THR A 18 -6.72 4.71 -11.74
N GLY A 19 -5.41 4.90 -11.57
CA GLY A 19 -4.84 6.02 -10.81
C GLY A 19 -5.12 5.92 -9.30
N LYS A 20 -5.60 4.79 -8.81
CA LYS A 20 -5.91 4.57 -7.39
C LYS A 20 -4.75 3.94 -6.64
N LEU A 21 -4.70 4.19 -5.33
CA LEU A 21 -3.80 3.46 -4.45
C LEU A 21 -4.30 2.01 -4.31
N VAL A 22 -3.43 1.05 -4.64
CA VAL A 22 -3.71 -0.38 -4.57
C VAL A 22 -2.58 -1.14 -3.89
N VAL A 23 -2.87 -2.37 -3.48
CA VAL A 23 -1.87 -3.42 -3.25
C VAL A 23 -2.16 -4.58 -4.19
N THR A 24 -1.10 -5.21 -4.71
CA THR A 24 -1.23 -6.38 -5.59
C THR A 24 -0.87 -7.63 -4.83
N PHE A 25 -1.75 -8.62 -4.90
CA PHE A 25 -1.45 -10.00 -4.52
C PHE A 25 -1.00 -10.73 -5.77
N ALA A 26 0.20 -11.31 -5.74
CA ALA A 26 0.78 -11.99 -6.88
C ALA A 26 1.27 -13.40 -6.50
N VAL A 27 1.01 -14.36 -7.38
CA VAL A 27 1.42 -15.76 -7.21
C VAL A 27 2.17 -16.22 -8.47
N PRO A 28 3.40 -16.75 -8.33
CA PRO A 28 4.12 -17.31 -9.46
C PRO A 28 3.47 -18.62 -9.93
N VAL A 29 3.31 -18.78 -11.25
CA VAL A 29 2.88 -20.03 -11.87
C VAL A 29 4.10 -20.70 -12.48
N LYS A 30 4.41 -21.90 -11.99
CA LYS A 30 5.56 -22.69 -12.41
C LYS A 30 5.15 -23.98 -13.08
N GLU A 31 5.90 -24.36 -14.09
CA GLU A 31 5.81 -25.65 -14.75
C GLU A 31 7.21 -26.27 -14.76
N ASN A 32 7.35 -27.49 -14.22
CA ASN A 32 8.63 -28.17 -14.08
C ASN A 32 9.71 -27.34 -13.36
N GLY A 33 9.32 -26.58 -12.33
CA GLY A 33 10.20 -25.69 -11.56
C GLY A 33 10.56 -24.36 -12.25
N VAL A 34 10.18 -24.19 -13.51
CA VAL A 34 10.44 -22.99 -14.31
C VAL A 34 9.25 -22.02 -14.21
N LEU A 35 9.53 -20.74 -13.92
CA LEU A 35 8.51 -19.69 -13.91
C LEU A 35 7.96 -19.49 -15.34
N LYS A 36 6.64 -19.59 -15.49
CA LYS A 36 5.94 -19.41 -16.78
C LYS A 36 5.09 -18.16 -16.81
N ALA A 37 4.46 -17.84 -15.69
CA ALA A 37 3.58 -16.68 -15.57
C ALA A 37 3.51 -16.21 -14.11
N VAL A 38 2.88 -15.06 -13.91
CA VAL A 38 2.46 -14.57 -12.60
C VAL A 38 0.98 -14.26 -12.70
N VAL A 39 0.17 -14.81 -11.80
CA VAL A 39 -1.22 -14.40 -11.63
C VAL A 39 -1.24 -13.32 -10.56
N ALA A 40 -1.84 -12.18 -10.87
CA ALA A 40 -1.89 -11.04 -9.98
C ALA A 40 -3.30 -10.43 -9.94
N GLY A 41 -3.67 -9.87 -8.78
CA GLY A 41 -4.91 -9.14 -8.60
C GLY A 41 -4.70 -7.94 -7.69
N ASP A 42 -5.25 -6.79 -8.11
CA ASP A 42 -5.16 -5.54 -7.38
C ASP A 42 -6.34 -5.39 -6.42
N VAL A 43 -6.03 -4.95 -5.21
CA VAL A 43 -7.01 -4.59 -4.19
C VAL A 43 -6.90 -3.10 -3.92
N ALA A 44 -8.00 -2.40 -4.16
CA ALA A 44 -8.08 -0.96 -3.92
C ALA A 44 -8.04 -0.66 -2.41
N MET A 45 -7.30 0.39 -2.05
CA MET A 45 -7.03 0.75 -0.65
C MET A 45 -8.06 1.74 -0.06
N ASP A 46 -9.08 2.16 -0.83
CA ASP A 46 -10.03 3.21 -0.44
C ASP A 46 -10.63 2.95 0.96
N SER A 47 -11.13 1.74 1.23
CA SER A 47 -11.74 1.39 2.52
C SER A 47 -10.74 1.36 3.67
N VAL A 48 -9.51 0.90 3.43
CA VAL A 48 -8.44 0.87 4.44
C VAL A 48 -8.05 2.30 4.81
N VAL A 49 -7.85 3.15 3.80
CA VAL A 49 -7.53 4.58 4.00
C VAL A 49 -8.67 5.29 4.73
N ALA A 50 -9.92 5.03 4.36
CA ALA A 50 -11.09 5.59 5.03
C ALA A 50 -11.16 5.18 6.52
N ASN A 51 -10.91 3.90 6.82
CA ASN A 51 -10.88 3.41 8.20
C ASN A 51 -9.80 4.10 9.03
N VAL A 52 -8.58 4.27 8.48
CA VAL A 52 -7.48 4.96 9.16
C VAL A 52 -7.83 6.43 9.42
N ARG A 53 -8.39 7.12 8.42
CA ARG A 53 -8.82 8.53 8.56
C ARG A 53 -9.98 8.72 9.53
N GLY A 54 -10.80 7.70 9.72
CA GLY A 54 -11.87 7.69 10.72
C GLY A 54 -11.38 7.60 12.17
N ILE A 55 -10.10 7.29 12.41
CA ILE A 55 -9.52 7.22 13.75
C ILE A 55 -9.27 8.64 14.26
N HIS A 56 -10.18 9.15 15.09
CA HIS A 56 -10.09 10.49 15.67
C HIS A 56 -10.67 10.54 17.11
N PRO A 57 -10.01 9.92 18.11
CA PRO A 57 -10.50 9.92 19.50
C PRO A 57 -10.67 11.31 20.14
N THR A 58 -9.86 12.28 19.73
CA THR A 58 -9.92 13.70 20.15
C THR A 58 -9.79 14.62 18.93
N PRO A 59 -10.21 15.91 19.03
CA PRO A 59 -10.11 16.89 17.95
C PRO A 59 -8.71 17.05 17.32
N GLU A 60 -7.66 16.79 18.09
CA GLU A 60 -6.26 16.97 17.70
C GLU A 60 -5.53 15.64 17.39
N SER A 61 -6.25 14.53 17.29
CA SER A 61 -5.67 13.20 17.03
C SER A 61 -5.95 12.73 15.61
N SER A 62 -5.14 11.83 15.06
CA SER A 62 -5.50 11.17 13.79
C SER A 62 -4.86 9.79 13.67
N GLY A 63 -5.47 8.92 12.87
CA GLY A 63 -4.87 7.66 12.46
C GLY A 63 -3.77 7.86 11.42
N LEU A 64 -2.77 7.00 11.48
CA LEU A 64 -1.66 6.93 10.53
C LEU A 64 -1.38 5.46 10.20
N LEU A 65 -1.20 5.17 8.91
CA LEU A 65 -0.75 3.87 8.41
C LEU A 65 0.54 4.07 7.63
N VAL A 66 1.58 3.33 8.01
CA VAL A 66 2.94 3.44 7.46
C VAL A 66 3.42 2.04 7.10
N ASP A 67 4.09 1.90 5.95
CA ASP A 67 4.77 0.68 5.58
C ASP A 67 6.06 0.50 6.41
N SER A 68 6.59 -0.72 6.44
CA SER A 68 7.82 -1.10 7.13
C SER A 68 9.05 -0.26 6.75
N ASP A 69 9.06 0.35 5.56
CA ASP A 69 10.15 1.22 5.07
C ASP A 69 9.97 2.71 5.44
N GLY A 70 8.89 3.05 6.14
CA GLY A 70 8.57 4.43 6.53
C GLY A 70 7.73 5.21 5.52
N THR A 71 7.26 4.58 4.43
CA THR A 71 6.34 5.21 3.48
C THR A 71 4.95 5.38 4.08
N VAL A 72 4.38 6.58 4.01
CA VAL A 72 3.02 6.86 4.48
C VAL A 72 2.01 6.29 3.51
N ILE A 73 1.12 5.41 3.98
CA ILE A 73 0.05 4.81 3.18
C ILE A 73 -1.23 5.63 3.33
N ALA A 74 -1.59 5.95 4.58
CA ALA A 74 -2.74 6.79 4.89
C ALA A 74 -2.41 7.71 6.07
N ALA A 75 -2.73 8.99 5.90
CA ALA A 75 -2.69 10.03 6.93
C ALA A 75 -3.95 10.90 6.80
N ASN A 76 -4.14 11.81 7.76
CA ASN A 76 -5.19 12.83 7.72
C ASN A 76 -5.08 13.67 6.44
N ASP A 77 -3.88 14.21 6.16
CA ASP A 77 -3.59 14.88 4.90
C ASP A 77 -3.29 13.86 3.79
N ALA A 78 -4.12 13.86 2.75
CA ALA A 78 -3.98 13.01 1.57
C ALA A 78 -2.71 13.31 0.77
N ALA A 79 -2.16 14.52 0.86
CA ALA A 79 -0.93 14.91 0.17
C ALA A 79 0.32 14.22 0.74
N LEU A 80 0.20 13.51 1.87
CA LEU A 80 1.27 12.74 2.50
C LEU A 80 1.33 11.29 2.01
N THR A 81 0.29 10.79 1.33
CA THR A 81 0.28 9.42 0.79
C THR A 81 1.46 9.21 -0.18
N LEU A 82 2.15 8.08 -0.01
CA LEU A 82 3.38 7.67 -0.69
C LEU A 82 4.60 8.57 -0.45
N LYS A 83 4.58 9.45 0.56
CA LYS A 83 5.76 10.21 1.00
C LYS A 83 6.48 9.52 2.16
N PRO A 84 7.79 9.77 2.33
CA PRO A 84 8.49 9.35 3.53
C PRO A 84 7.89 10.00 4.78
N LEU A 85 7.75 9.22 5.86
CA LEU A 85 7.25 9.73 7.14
C LEU A 85 8.07 10.93 7.62
N GLY A 86 9.41 10.88 7.51
CA GLY A 86 10.31 11.96 7.94
C GLY A 86 10.06 13.31 7.27
N GLU A 87 9.53 13.33 6.04
CA GLU A 87 9.11 14.56 5.35
C GLU A 87 7.70 15.00 5.78
N SER A 88 6.88 14.02 6.16
CA SER A 88 5.49 14.21 6.58
C SER A 88 5.38 14.80 7.99
N VAL A 89 6.30 14.49 8.92
CA VAL A 89 6.28 15.01 10.31
C VAL A 89 6.54 16.52 10.41
N LYS A 90 6.96 17.19 9.33
CA LYS A 90 7.07 18.66 9.31
C LYS A 90 5.73 19.37 9.10
N GLY A 91 4.68 18.62 8.73
CA GLY A 91 3.34 19.15 8.44
C GLY A 91 2.24 18.62 9.35
N ILE A 92 2.60 18.00 10.48
CA ILE A 92 1.72 17.58 11.59
C ILE A 92 2.11 18.43 12.80
#